data_AF-A0A1F4BVH2-F1
#
_entry.id   AF-A0A1F4BVH2-F1
#
_cell.length_a   1.000
_cell.length_b   1.000
_cell.length_c   1.000
_cell.angle_alpha   90.00
_cell.angle_beta   90.00
_cell.angle_gamma   90.00
#
_symmetry.space_group_name_H-M   'P 1'
#
loop_
_entity.id
_entity.type
_entity.pdbx_description
1 polymer ?
#
loop_
_entity_poly.entity_id
_entity_poly.type
_entity_poly.pdbx_seq_one_letter_code
_entity_poly.pdbx_strand_id
1 'polypeptide(L)'
;MRRILLMMLCLFAPGALLAQVKGETGGVYVAGEGFSFEQAAADALRERASSPADPLAVLVLGGEVRRVTLKGTTPELRSLADKLQAAGATLYVCERDIRAARLNPAEFLPGVRIERGWTRAEAQANVGSRKEADSRAPEAMLRRIRRLCAES
;
A
#
# COMPACT_ATOMS: atom_id res chain seq x y z
N MET A 1 44.57 17.86 -44.54
CA MET A 1 43.61 17.20 -45.45
C MET A 1 43.42 15.74 -45.05
N ARG A 2 42.29 15.38 -44.43
CA ARG A 2 41.46 14.19 -44.77
C ARG A 2 40.27 14.17 -43.82
N ARG A 3 39.10 14.36 -44.42
CA ARG A 3 37.77 14.28 -43.82
C ARG A 3 37.44 12.80 -43.63
N ILE A 4 36.94 12.41 -42.46
CA ILE A 4 36.03 11.27 -42.34
C ILE A 4 34.83 11.77 -41.54
N LEU A 5 33.77 12.01 -42.29
CA LEU A 5 32.41 12.16 -41.83
C LEU A 5 31.90 10.74 -41.52
N LEU A 6 31.39 10.48 -40.32
CA LEU A 6 30.40 9.44 -40.15
C LEU A 6 29.29 9.91 -39.19
N MET A 7 28.11 9.87 -39.77
CA MET A 7 26.81 10.33 -39.33
C MET A 7 26.05 9.09 -38.83
N MET A 8 25.55 9.11 -37.60
CA MET A 8 24.55 8.13 -37.10
C MET A 8 23.95 8.72 -35.81
N LEU A 9 22.92 9.56 -35.87
CA LEU A 9 21.49 9.29 -36.04
C LEU A 9 20.86 8.40 -34.95
N CYS A 10 20.04 9.06 -34.13
CA CYS A 10 18.93 8.56 -33.31
C CYS A 10 19.24 7.63 -32.12
N LEU A 11 18.85 8.07 -30.91
CA LEU A 11 17.62 7.54 -30.31
C LEU A 11 17.12 8.46 -29.19
N PHE A 12 15.92 9.02 -29.43
CA PHE A 12 15.04 9.61 -28.44
C PHE A 12 14.57 8.46 -27.52
N ALA A 13 14.97 8.45 -26.25
CA ALA A 13 14.37 7.56 -25.26
C ALA A 13 13.37 8.39 -24.42
N PRO A 14 12.05 8.27 -24.66
CA PRO A 14 11.06 8.88 -23.77
C PRO A 14 11.26 8.33 -22.35
N GLY A 15 11.33 9.24 -21.38
CA GLY A 15 11.51 8.94 -19.97
C GLY A 15 10.53 7.85 -19.53
N ALA A 16 11.10 6.80 -18.95
CA ALA A 16 10.41 5.63 -18.45
C ALA A 16 9.19 6.04 -17.63
N LEU A 17 8.00 5.67 -18.13
CA LEU A 17 6.85 5.45 -17.29
C LEU A 17 7.30 4.40 -16.27
N LEU A 18 7.48 4.79 -15.01
CA LEU A 18 7.67 3.85 -13.92
C LEU A 18 6.42 2.96 -13.93
N ALA A 19 6.56 1.78 -14.53
CA ALA A 19 5.62 0.70 -14.37
C ALA A 19 5.54 0.49 -12.85
N GLN A 20 4.41 0.91 -12.27
CA GLN A 20 4.03 0.55 -10.92
C GLN A 20 4.36 -0.93 -10.80
N VAL A 21 5.22 -1.28 -9.84
CA VAL A 21 5.46 -2.66 -9.50
C VAL A 21 4.09 -3.21 -9.16
N LYS A 22 3.47 -3.90 -10.12
CA LYS A 22 2.24 -4.64 -9.97
C LYS A 22 2.62 -5.81 -9.09
N GLY A 23 2.76 -5.52 -7.80
CA GLY A 23 3.28 -6.42 -6.80
C GLY A 23 2.26 -7.51 -6.60
N GLU A 24 2.50 -8.62 -7.29
CA GLU A 24 2.15 -10.00 -6.96
C GLU A 24 0.85 -10.12 -6.17
N THR A 25 -0.20 -10.49 -6.91
CA THR A 25 -1.47 -11.07 -6.45
C THR A 25 -1.74 -10.89 -4.96
N GLY A 26 -2.44 -9.82 -4.59
CA GLY A 26 -2.93 -9.73 -3.22
C GLY A 26 -3.21 -8.31 -2.79
N GLY A 27 -4.27 -7.73 -3.33
CA GLY A 27 -5.23 -6.83 -2.68
C GLY A 27 -4.77 -5.71 -1.72
N VAL A 28 -3.48 -5.47 -1.50
CA VAL A 28 -2.94 -4.50 -0.54
C VAL A 28 -2.36 -3.33 -1.31
N TYR A 29 -2.92 -2.15 -1.08
CA TYR A 29 -2.47 -0.88 -1.62
C TYR A 29 -1.85 -0.05 -0.51
N VAL A 30 -0.68 0.53 -0.74
CA VAL A 30 0.08 1.23 0.32
C VAL A 30 0.03 2.73 0.10
N ALA A 31 -0.40 3.46 1.13
CA ALA A 31 -0.30 4.91 1.23
C ALA A 31 0.83 5.26 2.21
N GLY A 32 1.85 5.97 1.76
CA GLY A 32 3.12 6.16 2.45
C GLY A 32 4.29 6.02 1.49
N GLU A 33 5.51 6.30 1.97
CA GLU A 33 6.77 6.09 1.21
C GLU A 33 6.77 6.72 -0.21
N GLY A 34 6.12 7.88 -0.37
CA GLY A 34 6.03 8.60 -1.64
C GLY A 34 4.70 8.45 -2.38
N PHE A 35 3.77 7.63 -1.87
CA PHE A 35 2.41 7.50 -2.38
C PHE A 35 1.40 8.10 -1.42
N SER A 36 0.41 8.85 -1.95
CA SER A 36 -0.64 9.44 -1.12
C SER A 36 -1.79 8.45 -0.86
N PHE A 37 -2.60 8.73 0.17
CA PHE A 37 -3.83 7.98 0.43
C PHE A 37 -4.78 7.94 -0.78
N GLU A 38 -4.91 9.06 -1.51
CA GLU A 38 -5.77 9.17 -2.68
C GLU A 38 -5.30 8.28 -3.83
N GLN A 39 -3.99 8.19 -4.06
CA GLN A 39 -3.42 7.33 -5.09
C GLN A 39 -3.68 5.85 -4.77
N ALA A 40 -3.37 5.42 -3.55
CA ALA A 40 -3.63 4.06 -3.10
C ALA A 40 -5.12 3.70 -3.16
N ALA A 41 -5.99 4.64 -2.78
CA ALA A 41 -7.43 4.47 -2.86
C ALA A 41 -7.95 4.36 -4.29
N ALA A 42 -7.45 5.19 -5.22
CA ALA A 42 -7.82 5.15 -6.62
C ALA A 42 -7.41 3.81 -7.27
N ASP A 43 -6.23 3.32 -6.93
CA ASP A 43 -5.73 2.03 -7.41
C ASP A 43 -6.57 0.86 -6.87
N ALA A 44 -6.89 0.90 -5.58
CA ALA A 44 -7.74 -0.11 -4.93
C ALA A 44 -9.15 -0.17 -5.54
N LEU A 45 -9.79 0.99 -5.76
CA LEU A 45 -11.13 1.07 -6.36
C LEU A 45 -11.14 0.61 -7.82
N ARG A 46 -10.07 0.90 -8.57
CA ARG A 46 -9.92 0.45 -9.96
C ARG A 46 -9.79 -1.06 -10.05
N GLU A 47 -9.01 -1.68 -9.18
CA GLU A 47 -8.91 -3.14 -9.12
C GLU A 47 -10.23 -3.78 -8.70
N ARG A 48 -10.93 -3.21 -7.71
CA ARG A 48 -12.24 -3.70 -7.28
C ARG A 48 -13.24 -3.80 -8.44
N ALA A 49 -13.21 -2.84 -9.36
CA ALA A 49 -14.09 -2.86 -10.53
C ALA A 49 -13.82 -4.06 -11.46
N SER A 50 -12.58 -4.54 -11.50
CA SER A 50 -12.17 -5.70 -12.32
C SER A 50 -12.28 -7.03 -11.56
N SER A 51 -12.12 -7.01 -10.23
CA SER A 51 -12.15 -8.20 -9.36
C SER A 51 -13.03 -7.98 -8.13
N PRO A 52 -14.38 -8.05 -8.26
CA PRO A 52 -15.30 -7.73 -7.17
C PRO A 52 -15.26 -8.68 -5.96
N ALA A 53 -14.79 -9.92 -6.15
CA ALA A 53 -14.79 -10.96 -5.12
C ALA A 53 -13.48 -11.01 -4.30
N ASP A 54 -12.41 -10.39 -4.77
CA ASP A 54 -11.10 -10.54 -4.15
C ASP A 54 -10.97 -9.72 -2.86
N PRO A 55 -10.22 -10.18 -1.84
CA PRO A 55 -9.92 -9.37 -0.67
C PRO A 55 -9.19 -8.08 -1.04
N LEU A 56 -9.58 -6.97 -0.40
CA LEU A 56 -9.02 -5.64 -0.67
C LEU A 56 -8.65 -4.96 0.66
N ALA A 57 -7.48 -4.34 0.67
CA ALA A 57 -6.91 -3.65 1.81
C ALA A 57 -6.13 -2.42 1.36
N VAL A 58 -6.23 -1.35 2.14
CA VAL A 58 -5.35 -0.18 2.00
C VAL A 58 -4.57 -0.05 3.29
N LEU A 59 -3.25 -0.15 3.22
CA LEU A 59 -2.34 0.04 4.35
C LEU A 59 -1.81 1.48 4.32
N VAL A 60 -2.03 2.22 5.40
CA VAL A 60 -1.57 3.60 5.56
C VAL A 60 -0.39 3.64 6.51
N LEU A 61 0.72 4.20 6.06
CA LEU A 61 2.03 4.19 6.70
C LEU A 61 2.60 5.60 6.91
N GLY A 62 3.50 5.72 7.88
CA GLY A 62 4.30 6.92 8.12
C GLY A 62 3.48 8.20 8.25
N GLY A 63 3.84 9.24 7.49
CA GLY A 63 3.20 10.55 7.53
C GLY A 63 1.71 10.55 7.14
N GLU A 64 1.28 9.60 6.30
CA GLU A 64 -0.11 9.51 5.84
C GLU A 64 -1.07 9.03 6.95
N VAL A 65 -0.55 8.41 8.02
CA VAL A 65 -1.38 7.88 9.12
C VAL A 65 -2.21 8.99 9.80
N ARG A 66 -1.69 10.22 9.87
CA ARG A 66 -2.46 11.36 10.43
C ARG A 66 -3.69 11.70 9.60
N ARG A 67 -3.65 11.48 8.29
CA ARG A 67 -4.71 11.86 7.34
C ARG A 67 -5.96 10.98 7.45
N VAL A 68 -5.83 9.82 8.09
CA VAL A 68 -6.94 8.89 8.36
C VAL A 68 -7.41 8.94 9.83
N THR A 69 -7.11 10.03 10.52
CA THR A 69 -7.68 10.36 11.84
C THR A 69 -8.89 11.30 11.69
N LEU A 70 -9.81 11.27 12.66
CA LEU A 70 -10.98 12.15 12.73
C LEU A 70 -10.62 13.65 12.62
N LYS A 71 -9.46 14.05 13.15
CA LYS A 71 -8.99 15.44 13.13
C LYS A 71 -8.15 15.77 11.89
N GLY A 72 -7.38 14.81 11.37
CA GLY A 72 -6.46 15.04 10.26
C GLY A 72 -7.05 14.76 8.88
N THR A 73 -8.21 14.10 8.82
CA THR A 73 -8.91 13.83 7.58
C THR A 73 -9.63 15.08 7.05
N THR A 74 -9.71 15.23 5.73
CA THR A 74 -10.57 16.22 5.08
C THR A 74 -11.92 15.58 4.71
N PRO A 75 -12.98 16.36 4.40
CA PRO A 75 -14.24 15.79 3.94
C PRO A 75 -14.10 14.89 2.70
N GLU A 76 -13.19 15.24 1.79
CA GLU A 76 -12.92 14.48 0.57
C GLU A 76 -12.25 13.14 0.90
N LEU A 77 -11.25 13.14 1.78
CA LEU A 77 -10.60 11.93 2.26
C LEU A 77 -11.55 11.03 3.03
N ARG A 78 -12.43 11.61 3.85
CA ARG A 78 -13.47 10.87 4.56
C ARG A 78 -14.40 10.17 3.57
N SER A 79 -14.90 10.89 2.57
CA SER A 79 -15.73 10.32 1.51
C SER A 79 -15.02 9.21 0.75
N LEU A 80 -13.71 9.36 0.50
CA LEU A 80 -12.92 8.35 -0.17
C LEU A 80 -12.71 7.10 0.69
N ALA A 81 -12.46 7.25 1.99
CA ALA A 81 -12.39 6.17 2.96
C ALA A 81 -13.72 5.41 3.05
N ASP A 82 -14.85 6.13 3.09
CA ASP A 82 -16.19 5.54 3.12
C ASP A 82 -16.48 4.75 1.83
N LYS A 83 -16.09 5.26 0.65
CA LYS A 83 -16.20 4.56 -0.63
C LYS A 83 -15.36 3.28 -0.65
N LEU A 84 -14.14 3.32 -0.14
CA LEU A 84 -13.28 2.13 -0.03
C LEU A 84 -13.93 1.06 0.86
N GLN A 85 -14.43 1.46 2.03
CA GLN A 85 -15.08 0.52 2.96
C GLN A 85 -16.38 -0.05 2.39
N ALA A 86 -17.19 0.77 1.71
CA ALA A 86 -18.39 0.31 1.00
C ALA A 86 -18.05 -0.67 -0.15
N ALA A 87 -16.88 -0.50 -0.76
CA ALA A 87 -16.31 -1.42 -1.75
C ALA A 87 -15.68 -2.68 -1.13
N GLY A 88 -15.81 -2.89 0.19
CA GLY A 88 -15.28 -4.03 0.92
C GLY A 88 -13.77 -3.97 1.22
N ALA A 89 -13.14 -2.81 1.05
CA ALA A 89 -11.76 -2.62 1.44
C ALA A 89 -11.64 -2.47 2.96
N THR A 90 -10.63 -3.09 3.56
CA THR A 90 -10.25 -2.82 4.94
C THR A 90 -9.10 -1.81 4.99
N LEU A 91 -9.26 -0.75 5.76
CA LEU A 91 -8.19 0.21 6.01
C LEU A 91 -7.33 -0.27 7.17
N TYR A 92 -6.01 -0.30 6.99
CA TYR A 92 -5.06 -0.72 8.00
C TYR A 92 -4.07 0.40 8.31
N VAL A 93 -3.63 0.45 9.57
CA VAL A 93 -2.52 1.29 10.04
C VAL A 93 -1.61 0.46 10.94
N CYS A 94 -0.31 0.73 10.92
CA CYS A 94 0.64 -0.01 11.74
C CYS A 94 0.72 0.59 13.15
N GLU A 95 0.70 -0.27 14.19
CA GLU A 95 0.79 0.17 15.58
C GLU A 95 2.08 0.97 15.86
N ARG A 96 3.18 0.61 15.18
CA ARG A 96 4.44 1.33 15.29
C ARG A 96 4.33 2.77 14.80
N ASP A 97 3.66 3.01 13.68
CA ASP A 97 3.42 4.36 13.15
C ASP A 97 2.51 5.18 14.06
N ILE A 98 1.47 4.56 14.63
CA ILE A 98 0.62 5.20 15.63
C ILE A 98 1.46 5.69 16.81
N ARG A 99 2.34 4.83 17.35
CA ARG A 99 3.23 5.19 18.46
C ARG A 99 4.23 6.27 18.07
N ALA A 100 4.86 6.15 16.91
CA ALA A 100 5.83 7.13 16.41
C ALA A 100 5.19 8.52 16.21
N ALA A 101 3.97 8.55 15.68
CA ALA A 101 3.19 9.77 15.50
C ALA A 101 2.49 10.26 16.79
N ARG A 102 2.59 9.52 17.90
CA ARG A 102 1.90 9.81 19.17
C ARG A 102 0.39 10.01 19.00
N LEU A 103 -0.23 9.17 18.17
CA LEU A 103 -1.66 9.20 17.89
C LEU A 103 -2.42 8.28 18.86
N ASN A 104 -3.66 8.64 19.17
CA ASN A 104 -4.56 7.77 19.94
C ASN A 104 -5.35 6.86 18.97
N PRO A 105 -5.34 5.53 19.15
CA PRO A 105 -6.19 4.59 18.41
C PRO A 105 -7.67 4.99 18.29
N ALA A 106 -8.24 5.63 19.31
CA ALA A 106 -9.64 6.05 19.31
C ALA A 106 -9.92 7.25 18.37
N GLU A 107 -8.88 7.92 17.86
CA GLU A 107 -9.00 9.07 16.97
C GLU A 107 -9.02 8.68 15.48
N PHE A 108 -8.95 7.40 15.14
CA PHE A 108 -9.00 6.96 13.74
C PHE A 108 -10.41 6.96 13.17
N LEU A 109 -10.51 7.10 11.85
CA LEU A 109 -11.77 6.92 11.14
C LEU A 109 -12.42 5.56 11.48
N PRO A 110 -13.77 5.49 11.61
CA PRO A 110 -14.47 4.23 11.81
C PRO A 110 -14.03 3.17 10.79
N GLY A 111 -13.84 1.92 11.23
CA GLY A 111 -13.46 0.79 10.38
C GLY A 111 -11.97 0.71 10.03
N VAL A 112 -11.13 1.64 10.49
CA VAL A 112 -9.67 1.49 10.42
C VAL A 112 -9.22 0.42 11.43
N ARG A 113 -8.40 -0.53 10.98
CA ARG A 113 -7.82 -1.60 11.79
C ARG A 113 -6.35 -1.34 12.10
N ILE A 114 -5.95 -1.66 13.31
CA ILE A 114 -4.57 -1.50 13.76
C ILE A 114 -3.86 -2.85 13.68
N GLU A 115 -2.74 -2.90 12.95
CA GLU A 115 -1.91 -4.09 12.83
C GLU A 115 -0.56 -3.91 13.50
N ARG A 116 -0.19 -4.90 14.31
CA ARG A 116 1.04 -4.85 15.11
C ARG A 116 2.32 -5.02 14.28
N GLY A 117 2.19 -5.71 13.14
CA GLY A 117 3.33 -6.25 12.40
C GLY A 117 3.98 -7.44 13.09
N TRP A 118 4.94 -8.07 12.41
CA TRP A 118 5.72 -9.18 12.96
C TRP A 118 6.79 -8.72 13.96
N THR A 119 7.02 -9.52 15.01
CA THR A 119 8.29 -9.53 15.75
C THR A 119 9.43 -9.95 14.84
N ARG A 120 10.67 -9.68 15.27
CA ARG A 120 11.88 -10.22 14.62
C ARG A 120 11.86 -11.75 14.51
N ALA A 121 11.41 -12.45 15.56
CA ALA A 121 11.32 -13.90 15.57
C ALA A 121 10.26 -14.40 14.57
N GLU A 122 9.09 -13.76 14.53
CA GLU A 122 8.05 -14.08 13.54
C GLU A 122 8.52 -13.80 12.10
N ALA A 123 9.19 -12.68 11.85
CA ALA A 123 9.71 -12.37 10.53
C ALA A 123 10.71 -13.45 10.06
N GLN A 124 11.66 -13.84 10.91
CA GLN A 124 12.62 -14.91 10.61
C GLN A 124 11.94 -16.26 10.32
N ALA A 125 10.87 -16.59 11.05
CA ALA A 125 10.12 -17.82 10.83
C ALA A 125 9.29 -17.83 9.52
N ASN A 126 9.06 -16.67 8.90
CA ASN A 126 8.24 -16.54 7.70
C ASN A 126 9.04 -16.27 6.41
N VAL A 127 10.34 -15.95 6.49
CA VAL A 127 11.21 -15.76 5.30
C VAL A 127 11.33 -17.07 4.50
N GLY A 128 10.98 -17.03 3.20
CA GLY A 128 11.16 -18.16 2.28
C GLY A 128 10.31 -19.39 2.59
N SER A 129 9.27 -19.24 3.42
CA SER A 129 8.46 -20.37 3.85
C SER A 129 7.54 -20.86 2.72
N ARG A 130 7.52 -22.17 2.47
CA ARG A 130 6.56 -22.83 1.54
C ARG A 130 5.10 -22.48 1.89
N LYS A 131 4.83 -22.09 3.15
CA LYS A 131 3.54 -21.56 3.62
C LYS A 131 3.06 -20.32 2.87
N GLU A 132 3.96 -19.48 2.34
CA GLU A 132 3.56 -18.28 1.60
C GLU A 132 2.87 -18.63 0.28
N ALA A 133 3.37 -19.65 -0.42
CA ALA A 133 2.80 -20.14 -1.69
C ALA A 133 1.46 -20.87 -1.53
N ASP A 134 1.24 -21.57 -0.41
CA ASP A 134 0.08 -22.44 -0.21
C ASP A 134 -1.14 -21.77 0.44
N SER A 135 -1.07 -20.46 0.72
CA SER A 135 -2.11 -19.81 1.52
C SER A 135 -3.24 -19.20 0.72
N ARG A 136 -4.42 -19.20 1.34
CA ARG A 136 -5.61 -18.55 0.80
C ARG A 136 -5.44 -17.03 0.77
N ALA A 137 -6.05 -16.38 -0.21
CA ALA A 137 -5.89 -14.94 -0.48
C ALA A 137 -6.05 -14.02 0.76
N PRO A 138 -7.06 -14.18 1.65
CA PRO A 138 -7.17 -13.31 2.83
C PRO A 138 -6.00 -13.46 3.82
N GLU A 139 -5.44 -14.65 3.95
CA GLU A 139 -4.33 -14.93 4.86
C GLU A 139 -3.01 -14.42 4.27
N ALA A 140 -2.79 -14.62 2.97
CA ALA A 140 -1.66 -14.07 2.25
C ALA A 140 -1.63 -12.53 2.34
N MET A 141 -2.79 -11.89 2.16
CA MET A 141 -2.97 -10.44 2.30
C MET A 141 -2.57 -9.96 3.71
N LEU A 142 -3.08 -10.60 4.76
CA LEU A 142 -2.77 -10.21 6.13
C LEU A 142 -1.30 -10.42 6.49
N ARG A 143 -0.65 -11.48 6.00
CA ARG A 143 0.79 -11.67 6.19
C ARG A 143 1.61 -10.60 5.49
N ARG A 144 1.22 -10.20 4.28
CA ARG A 144 1.84 -9.07 3.58
C ARG A 144 1.73 -7.78 4.40
N ILE A 145 0.55 -7.49 4.95
CA ILE A 145 0.35 -6.32 5.84
C ILE A 145 1.25 -6.41 7.07
N ARG A 146 1.33 -7.57 7.73
CA ARG A 146 2.17 -7.74 8.93
C ARG A 146 3.66 -7.63 8.64
N ARG A 147 4.11 -8.07 7.46
CA ARG A 147 5.48 -7.85 6.98
C ARG A 147 5.75 -6.35 6.82
N LEU A 148 4.89 -5.64 6.09
CA LEU A 148 5.04 -4.20 5.87
C LEU A 148 5.04 -3.42 7.20
N CYS A 149 4.16 -3.76 8.16
CA CYS A 149 4.17 -3.14 9.48
C CYS A 149 5.38 -3.50 10.37
N ALA A 150 6.14 -4.55 10.02
CA ALA A 150 7.39 -4.84 10.71
C ALA A 150 8.53 -3.93 10.22
N GLU A 151 8.42 -3.42 8.99
CA GLU A 151 9.40 -2.61 8.27
C GLU A 151 9.11 -1.10 8.35
N SER A 152 7.84 -0.70 8.55
CA SER A 152 7.39 0.69 8.77
C SER A 152 8.12 1.40 9.90
#